data_AF-A0A1S9CVJ6-F1
#
_entry.id   AF-A0A1S9CVJ6-F1
#
_cell.length_a   1.000
_cell.length_b   1.000
_cell.length_c   1.000
_cell.angle_alpha   90.00
_cell.angle_beta   90.00
_cell.angle_gamma   90.00
#
_symmetry.space_group_name_H-M   'P 1'
#
loop_
_entity.id
_entity.type
_entity.pdbx_description
1 polymer ?
#
loop_
_entity_poly.entity_id
_entity_poly.type
_entity_poly.pdbx_seq_one_letter_code
_entity_poly.pdbx_strand_id
1 'polypeptide(L)' 'MARTAITETTALGAAYLAGLATGLFESTEAIAVGWRPERRFEAAISQDRRDALYAGWKHAVARARLRALELQAGHL' A
#
# COMPACT_ATOMS: atom_id res chain seq x y z
N MET A 1 -3.02 5.89 -9.05
CA MET A 1 -2.75 4.59 -8.37
C MET A 1 -3.34 3.48 -9.23
N ALA A 2 -2.66 2.36 -9.46
CA ALA A 2 -3.20 1.26 -10.28
C ALA A 2 -3.34 -0.01 -9.44
N ARG A 3 -4.43 -0.76 -9.62
CA ARG A 3 -4.63 -2.09 -9.05
C ARG A 3 -4.31 -3.15 -10.12
N THR A 4 -3.58 -4.18 -9.71
CA THR A 4 -3.23 -5.34 -10.52
C THR A 4 -4.42 -6.29 -10.63
N ALA A 5 -4.50 -7.03 -11.74
CA ALA A 5 -5.53 -8.06 -11.92
C ALA A 5 -5.30 -9.28 -11.00
N ILE A 6 -4.05 -9.52 -10.60
CA ILE A 6 -3.69 -10.56 -9.63
C ILE A 6 -3.57 -9.88 -8.26
N THR A 7 -4.47 -10.24 -7.35
CA THR A 7 -4.53 -9.67 -5.99
C THR A 7 -3.43 -10.26 -5.08
N GLU A 8 -3.09 -11.54 -5.28
CA GLU A 8 -2.06 -12.28 -4.52
C GLU A 8 -0.64 -11.99 -5.05
N THR A 9 -0.25 -10.72 -4.96
CA THR A 9 1.06 -10.24 -5.46
C THR A 9 2.25 -10.87 -4.72
N THR A 10 2.07 -11.30 -3.47
CA THR A 10 3.09 -12.01 -2.69
C THR A 10 3.44 -13.37 -3.28
N ALA A 11 2.44 -14.21 -3.53
CA ALA A 11 2.64 -15.54 -4.11
C ALA A 11 3.17 -15.44 -5.55
N LEU A 12 2.66 -14.47 -6.31
CA LEU A 12 3.14 -14.18 -7.66
C LEU A 12 4.63 -13.78 -7.66
N GLY A 13 5.06 -12.94 -6.71
CA GLY A 13 6.45 -12.55 -6.57
C GLY A 13 7.37 -13.74 -6.26
N ALA A 14 6.95 -14.65 -5.36
CA ALA A 14 7.70 -15.87 -5.08
C ALA A 14 7.82 -16.78 -6.32
N ALA A 15 6.74 -16.90 -7.10
CA ALA A 15 6.74 -17.68 -8.34
C ALA A 15 7.68 -17.09 -9.40
N TYR A 16 7.71 -15.76 -9.55
CA TYR A 16 8.64 -15.09 -10.47
C TYR A 16 10.10 -15.29 -10.07
N LEU A 17 10.43 -15.17 -8.79
CA LEU A 17 11.79 -15.42 -8.30
C LEU A 17 12.22 -16.87 -8.52
N ALA A 18 11.34 -17.83 -8.24
CA ALA A 18 11.60 -19.24 -8.50
C ALA A 18 11.81 -19.51 -10.00
N GLY A 19 10.97 -18.92 -10.87
CA GLY A 19 11.08 -19.06 -12.32
C GLY A 19 12.35 -18.45 -12.91
N LEU A 20 12.85 -17.35 -12.36
CA LEU A 20 14.16 -16.79 -12.74
C LEU A 20 15.29 -17.71 -12.32
N ALA A 21 15.26 -18.22 -11.07
CA ALA A 21 16.31 -19.10 -10.55
C ALA A 21 16.41 -20.44 -11.30
N THR A 22 15.30 -20.93 -11.87
CA THR A 22 15.25 -22.18 -12.64
C THR A 22 15.42 -21.96 -14.15
N GLY A 23 15.55 -20.71 -14.62
CA GLY A 23 15.67 -20.39 -16.04
C GLY A 23 14.37 -20.51 -16.84
N LEU A 24 13.21 -20.62 -16.17
CA LEU A 24 11.89 -20.57 -16.81
C LEU A 24 11.62 -19.17 -17.41
N PHE A 25 12.15 -18.12 -16.79
CA PHE A 25 12.13 -16.76 -17.30
C PHE A 25 13.54 -16.28 -17.60
N GLU A 26 13.72 -15.62 -18.75
CA GLU A 26 15.02 -15.13 -19.21
C GLU A 26 15.49 -13.88 -18.46
N SER A 27 14.57 -13.01 -18.05
CA SER A 27 14.89 -11.79 -17.31
C SER A 27 13.67 -11.19 -16.60
N THR A 28 13.93 -10.18 -15.76
CA THR A 28 12.90 -9.36 -15.13
C THR A 28 12.05 -8.60 -16.14
N GLU A 29 12.64 -8.21 -17.27
CA GLU A 29 11.95 -7.51 -18.37
C GLU A 29 10.95 -8.44 -19.04
N ALA A 30 11.32 -9.71 -19.26
CA ALA A 30 10.41 -10.72 -19.81
C ALA A 30 9.16 -10.92 -18.93
N ILE A 31 9.33 -10.84 -17.61
CA ILE A 31 8.22 -10.91 -16.63
C ILE A 31 7.36 -9.63 -16.68
N ALA A 32 7.99 -8.47 -16.81
CA ALA A 32 7.32 -7.17 -16.78
C ALA A 32 6.35 -6.96 -17.97
N VAL A 33 6.61 -7.55 -19.12
CA VAL A 33 5.76 -7.44 -20.33
C VAL A 33 4.35 -8.01 -20.09
N GLY A 34 4.19 -8.96 -19.17
CA GLY A 34 2.89 -9.52 -18.79
C GLY A 34 2.05 -8.63 -17.87
N TRP A 35 2.63 -7.56 -17.32
CA TRP A 35 1.95 -6.73 -16.33
C TRP A 35 0.86 -5.87 -16.97
N ARG A 36 -0.39 -6.12 -16.59
CA ARG A 36 -1.55 -5.33 -17.03
C ARG A 36 -2.30 -4.76 -15.82
N PRO A 37 -2.44 -3.42 -15.71
CA PRO A 37 -3.26 -2.83 -14.67
C PRO A 37 -4.73 -3.14 -14.95
N GLU A 38 -5.44 -3.69 -13.96
CA GLU A 38 -6.88 -3.96 -14.05
C GLU A 38 -7.68 -2.66 -13.95
N ARG A 39 -7.26 -1.76 -13.05
CA ARG A 39 -7.91 -0.48 -12.82
C ARG A 39 -6.91 0.60 -12.47
N ARG A 40 -7.12 1.80 -13.01
CA ARG A 40 -6.44 3.02 -12.58
C ARG A 40 -7.42 3.86 -11.77
N PHE A 41 -6.96 4.33 -10.62
CA PHE A 41 -7.67 5.23 -9.73
C PHE A 41 -7.10 6.62 -9.87
N GLU A 42 -7.99 7.56 -10.15
CA GLU A 42 -7.72 8.98 -10.24
C GLU A 42 -8.15 9.70 -8.97
N ALA A 43 -7.48 10.80 -8.66
CA ALA A 43 -7.83 11.62 -7.52
C ALA A 43 -9.16 12.34 -7.77
N ALA A 44 -10.22 11.89 -7.10
CA ALA A 44 -11.58 12.41 -7.29
C ALA A 44 -11.95 13.57 -6.34
N ILE A 45 -11.08 13.94 -5.39
CA ILE A 45 -11.32 15.03 -4.44
C ILE A 45 -10.34 16.17 -4.63
N SER A 46 -10.83 17.40 -4.42
CA SER A 46 -10.02 18.61 -4.47
C SER A 46 -8.90 18.57 -3.44
N GLN A 47 -7.84 19.34 -3.69
CA GLN A 47 -6.71 19.46 -2.79
C GLN A 47 -7.15 19.99 -1.41
N ASP A 48 -7.92 21.08 -1.37
CA ASP A 48 -8.43 21.67 -0.12
C ASP A 48 -9.22 20.66 0.71
N ARG A 49 -10.06 19.85 0.07
CA ARG A 49 -10.84 18.81 0.76
C ARG A 49 -9.94 17.72 1.33
N ARG A 50 -8.92 17.31 0.59
CA ARG A 50 -7.92 16.33 1.02
C ARG A 50 -7.13 16.84 2.22
N ASP A 51 -6.72 18.10 2.19
CA ASP A 51 -5.93 18.73 3.25
C ASP A 51 -6.75 18.88 4.54
N ALA A 52 -8.02 19.25 4.44
CA ALA A 52 -8.93 19.31 5.57
C ALA A 52 -9.15 17.92 6.21
N LEU A 53 -9.36 16.87 5.40
CA LEU A 53 -9.51 15.50 5.89
C LEU A 53 -8.22 14.99 6.55
N TYR A 54 -7.07 15.30 5.95
CA TYR A 54 -5.78 14.90 6.50
C TYR A 54 -5.46 15.63 7.82
N ALA A 55 -5.80 16.92 7.93
CA ALA A 55 -5.69 17.67 9.19
C ALA A 55 -6.56 17.05 10.29
N GLY A 56 -7.81 16.70 9.98
CA GLY A 56 -8.70 16.00 10.90
C GLY A 56 -8.14 14.65 11.35
N TRP A 57 -7.58 13.85 10.44
CA TRP A 57 -6.92 12.59 10.77
C TRP A 57 -5.72 12.79 11.70
N LYS A 58 -4.83 13.76 11.41
CA LYS A 58 -3.68 14.08 12.27
C LYS A 58 -4.13 14.44 13.69
N HIS A 59 -5.18 15.24 13.82
CA HIS A 59 -5.75 15.59 15.11
C HIS A 59 -6.28 14.35 15.86
N ALA A 60 -6.99 13.45 15.18
CA ALA A 60 -7.48 12.21 15.78
C ALA A 60 -6.33 11.29 16.27
N VAL A 61 -5.27 11.15 15.47
CA VAL A 61 -4.07 10.38 15.85
C VAL A 61 -3.39 10.99 17.08
N ALA A 62 -3.26 12.32 17.14
CA ALA A 62 -2.67 13.00 18.29
C ALA A 62 -3.47 12.72 19.58
N ARG A 63 -4.80 12.79 19.53
CA ARG A 63 -5.65 12.45 20.68
C ARG A 63 -5.55 10.98 21.09
N ALA A 64 -5.48 10.07 20.12
CA ALA A 64 -5.32 8.64 20.42
C ALA A 64 -3.99 8.35 21.13
N ARG A 65 -2.91 9.04 20.75
CA ARG A 65 -1.59 8.95 21.41
C ARG A 65 -1.60 9.55 22.81
N LEU A 66 -2.22 10.72 23.00
CA LEU A 66 -2.34 11.35 24.32
C LEU A 66 -3.10 10.45 25.30
N ARG A 67 -4.23 9.88 24.86
CA ARG A 67 -5.02 8.93 25.65
C ARG A 67 -4.23 7.68 26.03
N ALA A 68 -3.38 7.18 25.13
CA ALA A 68 -2.52 6.03 25.42
C ALA A 68 -1.49 6.35 26.52
N LEU A 69 -0.93 7.57 26.52
CA LEU A 69 0.00 8.03 27.54
C LEU A 69 -0.68 8.24 28.91
N GLU A 70 -1.90 8.80 28.92
CA GLU A 70 -2.71 8.95 30.15
C GLU A 70 -3.07 7.60 30.79
N LEU A 71 -3.40 6.58 29.98
CA LEU A 71 -3.66 5.22 30.46
C LEU A 71 -2.41 4.54 31.04
N GLN A 72 -1.22 4.82 30.48
CA GLN A 72 0.05 4.32 31.01
C GLN A 72 0.47 5.04 32.30
N ALA A 73 0.18 6.34 32.43
CA ALA A 73 0.51 7.13 33.62
C ALA A 73 -0.39 6.83 34.83
N GLY A 74 -1.63 6.39 34.61
CA GLY A 74 -2.57 6.00 35.68
C GLY A 74 -2.35 4.58 36.24
N HIS A 75 -1.33 3.86 35.79
CA HIS A 75 -0.93 2.53 36.29
C HIS A 75 0.36 2.57 37.16
N LEU A 76 0.85 3.77 37.51
CA LEU A 76 1.90 4.01 38.50
C LEU A 76 1.30 4.65 39.75
#